data_AF-A0A933RD60-F1
#
_entry.id   AF-A0A933RD60-F1
#
_cell.length_a   1.000
_cell.length_b   1.000
_cell.length_c   1.000
_cell.angle_alpha   90.00
_cell.angle_beta   90.00
_cell.angle_gamma   90.00
#
_symmetry.space_group_name_H-M   'P 1'
#
loop_
_entity.id
_entity.type
_entity.pdbx_description
1 polymer ?
#
loop_
_entity_poly.entity_id
_entity_poly.type
_entity_poly.pdbx_seq_one_letter_code
_entity_poly.pdbx_strand_id
1 'polypeptide(L)'
;MILERAMNDRFLSNTYLVAGEPGGEAFFVDAGGPIEPLVDAARRHDLTPTHVLLTHHHHDHVSEIAALREHWDGLEVLIHPLERDQVSGATDVMEGDQTLQVAGLEVRTIHTPGHTAGMLALVVEGNCFTGDTLFKNSVGGVRAPGSTSYADLKSSIMDKLMKLPPETILRPGHTDPTTVGEEWESNRFIRMWRGLDEEGTGQCTAFGEPATLVLLGDDYDGGHKAWVRWPDGRDDIVPGSQVQRA
;
A
#
# COMPACT_ATOMS: atom_id res chain seq x y z
N MET A 1 11.61 11.52 14.49
CA MET A 1 11.01 10.24 14.11
C MET A 1 12.09 9.25 13.74
N ILE A 2 12.06 8.07 14.35
CA ILE A 2 12.79 6.87 13.93
C ILE A 2 11.89 6.12 12.95
N LEU A 3 12.48 5.68 11.85
CA LEU A 3 11.79 4.86 10.88
C LEU A 3 12.74 3.82 10.29
N GLU A 4 12.36 2.56 10.44
CA GLU A 4 13.10 1.41 9.95
C GLU A 4 12.20 0.60 9.02
N ARG A 5 12.80 -0.03 7.99
CA ARG A 5 12.08 -0.83 6.98
C ARG A 5 12.78 -2.16 6.80
N ALA A 6 12.00 -3.23 6.75
CA ALA A 6 12.47 -4.54 6.31
C ALA A 6 11.59 -5.03 5.15
N MET A 7 12.21 -5.58 4.12
CA MET A 7 11.53 -6.06 2.92
C MET A 7 11.70 -7.57 2.77
N ASN A 8 10.61 -8.28 2.47
CA ASN A 8 10.64 -9.71 2.19
C ASN A 8 11.23 -9.97 0.80
N ASP A 9 12.30 -10.76 0.68
CA ASP A 9 12.92 -11.02 -0.63
C ASP A 9 12.04 -11.81 -1.62
N ARG A 10 10.96 -12.45 -1.14
CA ARG A 10 10.05 -13.24 -1.99
C ARG A 10 8.82 -12.45 -2.41
N PHE A 11 8.10 -11.89 -1.44
CA PHE A 11 6.89 -11.12 -1.71
C PHE A 11 7.19 -9.67 -2.09
N LEU A 12 8.39 -9.19 -1.78
CA LEU A 12 8.79 -7.79 -1.87
C LEU A 12 7.97 -6.86 -0.98
N SER A 13 7.17 -7.41 -0.07
CA SER A 13 6.38 -6.64 0.89
C SER A 13 7.25 -6.08 2.00
N ASN A 14 6.85 -4.92 2.51
CA ASN A 14 7.53 -4.17 3.54
C ASN A 14 6.82 -4.35 4.89
N THR A 15 7.62 -4.36 5.94
CA THR A 15 7.19 -4.01 7.30
C THR A 15 7.96 -2.77 7.71
N TYR A 16 7.28 -1.80 8.33
CA TYR A 16 7.89 -0.59 8.85
C TYR A 16 7.79 -0.54 10.36
N LEU A 17 8.82 -0.03 11.04
CA LEU A 17 8.80 0.32 12.46
C LEU A 17 8.90 1.84 12.60
N VAL A 18 7.95 2.45 13.31
CA VAL A 18 7.81 3.91 13.47
C VAL A 18 7.85 4.29 14.95
N ALA A 19 8.64 5.29 15.31
CA ALA A 19 8.68 5.87 16.66
C ALA A 19 9.00 7.36 16.63
N GLY A 20 8.53 8.11 17.63
CA GLY A 20 8.81 9.55 17.75
C GLY A 20 10.29 9.82 18.07
N GLU A 21 10.81 9.09 19.05
CA GLU A 21 12.14 9.26 19.64
C GLU A 21 12.68 7.94 20.25
N PRO A 22 14.01 7.81 20.49
CA PRO A 22 14.57 6.66 21.21
C PRO A 22 14.04 6.57 22.65
N GLY A 23 13.91 5.35 23.19
CA GLY A 23 13.36 5.12 24.53
C GLY A 23 11.82 5.16 24.61
N GLY A 24 11.16 5.50 23.51
CA GLY A 24 9.72 5.72 23.45
C GLY A 24 8.90 4.50 23.00
N GLU A 25 7.60 4.71 22.92
CA GLU A 25 6.69 3.76 22.27
C GLU A 25 6.91 3.75 20.74
N ALA A 26 6.54 2.64 20.11
CA ALA A 26 6.61 2.48 18.66
C ALA A 26 5.37 1.75 18.12
N PHE A 27 5.19 1.78 16.81
CA PHE A 27 4.23 0.92 16.13
C PHE A 27 4.81 0.39 14.81
N PHE A 28 4.25 -0.74 14.36
CA PHE A 28 4.51 -1.29 13.06
C PHE A 28 3.46 -0.84 12.04
N VAL A 29 3.86 -0.68 10.79
CA VAL A 29 2.93 -0.62 9.65
C VAL A 29 3.11 -1.87 8.81
N ASP A 30 2.01 -2.59 8.63
CA ASP A 30 1.96 -3.95 8.09
C ASP A 30 2.88 -4.93 8.85
N ALA A 31 2.87 -6.19 8.43
CA ALA A 31 3.65 -7.30 8.98
C ALA A 31 3.96 -8.34 7.88
N GLY A 32 4.45 -7.85 6.74
CA GLY A 32 4.79 -8.65 5.56
C GLY A 32 6.28 -8.94 5.36
N GLY A 33 7.11 -7.94 5.67
CA GLY A 33 8.56 -8.00 5.70
C GLY A 33 9.09 -8.73 6.94
N PRO A 34 10.32 -9.27 6.88
CA PRO A 34 10.93 -10.02 7.97
C PRO A 34 11.11 -9.14 9.21
N ILE A 35 10.77 -9.67 10.38
CA ILE A 35 10.68 -8.86 11.60
C ILE A 35 12.00 -8.75 12.37
N GLU A 36 12.90 -9.72 12.25
CA GLU A 36 14.16 -9.73 13.03
C GLU A 36 15.00 -8.46 12.88
N PRO A 37 15.21 -7.89 11.67
CA PRO A 37 15.91 -6.61 11.54
C PRO A 37 15.22 -5.46 12.29
N LEU A 38 13.88 -5.50 12.39
CA LEU A 38 13.09 -4.49 13.08
C LEU A 38 13.08 -4.72 14.59
N VAL A 39 13.13 -5.96 15.06
CA VAL A 39 13.33 -6.32 16.47
C VAL A 39 14.70 -5.81 16.95
N ASP A 40 15.74 -6.03 16.16
CA ASP A 40 17.07 -5.50 16.47
C ASP A 40 17.11 -3.97 16.44
N ALA A 41 16.36 -3.33 15.53
CA ALA A 41 16.21 -1.89 15.52
C ALA A 41 15.48 -1.37 16.76
N ALA A 42 14.38 -2.02 17.17
CA ALA A 42 13.65 -1.67 18.38
C ALA A 42 14.56 -1.75 19.61
N ARG A 43 15.36 -2.81 19.75
CA ARG A 43 16.36 -2.93 20.84
C ARG A 43 17.42 -1.84 20.78
N ARG A 44 17.97 -1.56 19.59
CA ARG A 44 19.01 -0.55 19.37
C ARG A 44 18.54 0.87 19.75
N HIS A 45 17.24 1.14 19.58
CA HIS A 45 16.63 2.43 19.89
C HIS A 45 15.88 2.45 21.23
N ASP A 46 15.95 1.37 22.02
CA ASP A 46 15.23 1.21 23.29
C ASP A 46 13.71 1.44 23.15
N LEU A 47 13.12 0.92 22.08
CA LEU A 47 11.71 1.12 21.75
C LEU A 47 10.81 0.06 22.37
N THR A 48 9.61 0.49 22.73
CA THR A 48 8.50 -0.39 23.15
C THR A 48 7.38 -0.36 22.12
N PRO A 49 7.37 -1.26 21.11
CA PRO A 49 6.24 -1.41 20.21
C PRO A 49 4.94 -1.73 20.95
N THR A 50 3.88 -0.97 20.65
CA THR A 50 2.54 -1.13 21.25
C THR A 50 1.48 -1.52 20.22
N HIS A 51 1.68 -1.19 18.95
CA HIS A 51 0.67 -1.41 17.89
C HIS A 51 1.26 -1.99 16.61
N VAL A 52 0.41 -2.67 15.84
CA VAL A 52 0.57 -2.98 14.42
C VAL A 52 -0.62 -2.37 13.69
N LEU A 53 -0.38 -1.42 12.79
CA LEU A 53 -1.39 -0.79 11.97
C LEU A 53 -1.35 -1.43 10.57
N LEU A 54 -2.40 -2.14 10.20
CA LEU A 54 -2.49 -2.86 8.93
C LEU A 54 -3.17 -1.99 7.87
N THR A 55 -2.54 -1.88 6.70
CA THR A 55 -3.11 -1.20 5.53
C THR A 55 -4.25 -2.01 4.92
N HIS A 56 -4.12 -3.35 4.87
CA HIS A 56 -5.13 -4.28 4.37
C HIS A 56 -4.83 -5.73 4.79
N HIS A 57 -5.67 -6.69 4.36
CA HIS A 57 -5.69 -8.06 4.87
C HIS A 57 -4.84 -9.08 4.11
N HIS A 58 -4.22 -8.72 2.98
CA HIS A 58 -3.55 -9.73 2.16
C HIS A 58 -2.41 -10.41 2.91
N HIS A 59 -2.21 -11.68 2.59
CA HIS A 59 -1.38 -12.58 3.40
C HIS A 59 0.05 -12.06 3.58
N ASP A 60 0.63 -11.54 2.51
CA ASP A 60 1.95 -10.96 2.44
C ASP A 60 2.09 -9.59 3.13
N HIS A 61 1.02 -9.08 3.76
CA HIS A 61 1.03 -7.91 4.65
C HIS A 61 0.74 -8.27 6.11
N VAL A 62 0.34 -9.52 6.40
CA VAL A 62 -0.11 -9.92 7.74
C VAL A 62 0.59 -11.18 8.26
N SER A 63 1.46 -11.79 7.46
CA SER A 63 2.06 -13.11 7.74
C SER A 63 2.90 -13.15 9.01
N GLU A 64 3.52 -12.04 9.39
CA GLU A 64 4.45 -11.95 10.53
C GLU A 64 3.79 -11.47 11.82
N ILE A 65 2.47 -11.24 11.85
CA ILE A 65 1.77 -10.77 13.07
C ILE A 65 2.01 -11.71 14.26
N ALA A 66 1.96 -13.03 14.02
CA ALA A 66 2.18 -14.01 15.08
C ALA A 66 3.58 -13.89 15.67
N ALA A 67 4.60 -13.76 14.82
CA ALA A 67 5.98 -13.63 15.22
C ALA A 67 6.25 -12.30 15.96
N LEU A 68 5.64 -11.19 15.54
CA LEU A 68 5.73 -9.92 16.28
C LEU A 68 5.21 -10.05 17.72
N ARG A 69 4.10 -10.77 17.90
CA ARG A 69 3.48 -10.99 19.21
C ARG A 69 4.27 -11.92 20.13
N GLU A 70 5.23 -12.69 19.59
CA GLU A 70 6.17 -13.45 20.42
C GLU A 70 7.23 -12.54 21.08
N HIS A 71 7.48 -11.36 20.52
CA HIS A 71 8.44 -10.39 21.06
C HIS A 71 7.82 -9.37 22.01
N TRP A 72 6.57 -8.98 21.77
CA TRP A 72 5.88 -7.96 22.56
C TRP A 72 4.47 -8.43 22.93
N ASP A 73 4.29 -8.75 24.21
CA ASP A 73 2.99 -9.03 24.79
C ASP A 73 2.11 -7.78 24.72
N GLY A 74 0.84 -7.98 24.34
CA GLY A 74 -0.14 -6.89 24.31
C GLY A 74 -0.10 -6.00 23.07
N LEU A 75 0.65 -6.36 22.01
CA LEU A 75 0.54 -5.67 20.72
C LEU A 75 -0.92 -5.66 20.24
N GLU A 76 -1.44 -4.45 20.05
CA GLU A 76 -2.74 -4.23 19.43
C GLU A 76 -2.58 -4.22 17.92
N VAL A 77 -3.40 -4.98 17.21
CA VAL A 77 -3.38 -5.10 15.76
C VAL A 77 -4.65 -4.48 15.22
N LEU A 78 -4.51 -3.31 14.61
CA LEU A 78 -5.62 -2.49 14.12
C LEU A 78 -5.71 -2.61 12.61
N ILE A 79 -6.93 -2.77 12.10
CA ILE A 79 -7.21 -2.84 10.66
C ILE A 79 -8.60 -2.25 10.39
N HIS A 80 -8.89 -1.89 9.15
CA HIS A 80 -10.22 -1.42 8.78
C HIS A 80 -11.33 -2.43 9.12
N PRO A 81 -12.52 -2.02 9.59
CA PRO A 81 -13.61 -2.93 9.93
C PRO A 81 -13.99 -3.90 8.80
N LEU A 82 -13.97 -3.44 7.54
CA LEU A 82 -14.25 -4.28 6.36
C LEU A 82 -13.24 -5.42 6.13
N GLU A 83 -12.07 -5.33 6.75
CA GLU A 83 -10.97 -6.29 6.60
C GLU A 83 -10.79 -7.17 7.86
N ARG A 84 -11.42 -6.77 8.97
CA ARG A 84 -11.14 -7.30 10.31
C ARG A 84 -11.35 -8.81 10.43
N ASP A 85 -12.38 -9.34 9.78
CA ASP A 85 -12.69 -10.77 9.82
C ASP A 85 -11.76 -11.61 8.94
N GLN A 86 -10.98 -10.97 8.07
CA GLN A 86 -10.01 -11.63 7.19
C GLN A 86 -8.65 -11.84 7.87
N VAL A 87 -8.43 -11.20 9.04
CA VAL A 87 -7.15 -11.25 9.77
C VAL A 87 -7.38 -11.78 11.19
N SER A 88 -7.05 -13.06 11.41
CA SER A 88 -7.22 -13.70 12.72
C SER A 88 -6.41 -13.06 13.85
N GLY A 89 -5.29 -12.42 13.51
CA GLY A 89 -4.42 -11.72 14.46
C GLY A 89 -4.88 -10.32 14.86
N ALA A 90 -5.89 -9.77 14.17
CA ALA A 90 -6.40 -8.43 14.47
C ALA A 90 -7.07 -8.40 15.85
N THR A 91 -6.82 -7.34 16.63
CA THR A 91 -7.37 -7.18 17.99
C THR A 91 -8.47 -6.14 18.03
N ASP A 92 -8.36 -5.09 17.21
CA ASP A 92 -9.33 -3.99 17.14
C ASP A 92 -9.42 -3.43 15.71
N VAL A 93 -10.19 -2.36 15.53
CA VAL A 93 -10.42 -1.71 14.24
C VAL A 93 -9.93 -0.27 14.22
N MET A 94 -9.57 0.20 13.02
CA MET A 94 -9.39 1.61 12.73
C MET A 94 -10.20 2.00 11.49
N GLU A 95 -11.12 2.95 11.65
CA GLU A 95 -11.84 3.56 10.54
C GLU A 95 -10.90 4.37 9.63
N GLY A 96 -11.34 4.60 8.40
CA GLY A 96 -10.71 5.56 7.50
C GLY A 96 -11.09 7.01 7.83
N ASP A 97 -10.27 7.94 7.33
CA ASP A 97 -10.52 9.39 7.40
C ASP A 97 -10.66 9.94 8.84
N GLN A 98 -9.89 9.35 9.78
CA GLN A 98 -9.81 9.79 11.18
C GLN A 98 -8.36 10.05 11.61
N THR A 99 -8.18 10.54 12.84
CA THR A 99 -6.87 10.80 13.45
C THR A 99 -6.78 10.04 14.77
N LEU A 100 -5.75 9.22 14.90
CA LEU A 100 -5.47 8.37 16.05
C LEU A 100 -4.22 8.88 16.78
N GLN A 101 -4.17 8.63 18.09
CA GLN A 101 -2.95 8.80 18.88
C GLN A 101 -2.36 7.41 19.13
N VAL A 102 -1.25 7.11 18.47
CA VAL A 102 -0.59 5.80 18.53
C VAL A 102 0.87 6.01 18.85
N ALA A 103 1.36 5.39 19.93
CA ALA A 103 2.75 5.51 20.38
C ALA A 103 3.23 6.97 20.54
N GLY A 104 2.35 7.85 21.04
CA GLY A 104 2.63 9.28 21.18
C GLY A 104 2.70 10.07 19.86
N LEU A 105 2.33 9.47 18.73
CA LEU A 105 2.30 10.09 17.41
C LEU A 105 0.86 10.26 16.92
N GLU A 106 0.63 11.35 16.20
CA GLU A 106 -0.61 11.57 15.48
C GLU A 106 -0.58 10.79 14.15
N VAL A 107 -1.43 9.78 14.03
CA VAL A 107 -1.57 8.97 12.82
C VAL A 107 -2.93 9.25 12.17
N ARG A 108 -2.92 9.84 10.98
CA ARG A 108 -4.13 10.08 10.21
C ARG A 108 -4.38 8.93 9.24
N THR A 109 -5.54 8.30 9.33
CA THR A 109 -5.98 7.28 8.36
C THR A 109 -6.64 7.95 7.17
N ILE A 110 -6.46 7.38 5.98
CA ILE A 110 -7.13 7.79 4.74
C ILE A 110 -7.73 6.53 4.13
N HIS A 111 -9.05 6.51 3.89
CA HIS A 111 -9.66 5.37 3.21
C HIS A 111 -9.31 5.36 1.73
N THR A 112 -8.66 4.31 1.23
CA THR A 112 -8.17 4.24 -0.15
C THR A 112 -8.62 2.97 -0.87
N PRO A 113 -9.94 2.73 -1.00
CA PRO A 113 -10.45 1.52 -1.63
C PRO A 113 -10.00 1.40 -3.09
N GLY A 114 -9.94 0.16 -3.57
CA GLY A 114 -9.52 -0.18 -4.92
C GLY A 114 -8.90 -1.57 -4.92
N HIS A 115 -7.70 -1.66 -4.36
CA HIS A 115 -6.99 -2.93 -4.19
C HIS A 115 -7.75 -3.90 -3.27
N THR A 116 -8.22 -3.38 -2.13
CA THR A 116 -9.21 -4.01 -1.28
C THR A 116 -10.28 -3.00 -0.85
N ALA A 117 -11.40 -3.47 -0.29
CA ALA A 117 -12.51 -2.60 0.11
C ALA A 117 -12.23 -1.76 1.36
N GLY A 118 -11.45 -2.28 2.31
CA GLY A 118 -11.07 -1.57 3.53
C GLY A 118 -9.62 -1.07 3.53
N MET A 119 -8.99 -0.98 2.36
CA MET A 119 -7.64 -0.46 2.19
C MET A 119 -7.48 0.92 2.88
N LEU A 120 -6.43 1.07 3.68
CA LEU A 120 -6.07 2.32 4.33
C LEU A 120 -4.68 2.78 3.92
N ALA A 121 -4.52 4.09 3.75
CA ALA A 121 -3.24 4.75 3.83
C ALA A 121 -3.08 5.45 5.19
N LEU A 122 -1.85 5.46 5.72
CA LEU A 122 -1.55 6.00 7.05
C LEU A 122 -0.57 7.16 6.93
N VAL A 123 -0.93 8.33 7.44
CA VAL A 123 -0.08 9.54 7.38
C VAL A 123 0.44 9.90 8.76
N VAL A 124 1.75 10.06 8.88
CA VAL A 124 2.45 10.44 10.12
C VAL A 124 3.71 11.22 9.75
N GLU A 125 3.92 12.39 10.35
CA GLU A 125 5.18 13.16 10.27
C GLU A 125 5.74 13.30 8.83
N GLY A 126 4.91 13.70 7.85
CA GLY A 126 5.32 13.88 6.45
C GLY A 126 5.53 12.59 5.64
N ASN A 127 5.19 11.43 6.19
CA ASN A 127 5.23 10.13 5.52
C ASN A 127 3.81 9.60 5.34
N CYS A 128 3.55 8.93 4.22
CA CYS A 128 2.29 8.25 3.93
C CYS A 128 2.56 6.80 3.55
N PHE A 129 2.13 5.86 4.39
CA PHE A 129 2.17 4.44 4.09
C PHE A 129 0.97 4.09 3.21
N THR A 130 1.22 3.73 1.97
CA THR A 130 0.16 3.61 0.94
C THR A 130 -0.33 2.18 0.72
N GLY A 131 0.30 1.20 1.39
CA GLY A 131 0.10 -0.21 1.12
C GLY A 131 0.14 -0.48 -0.39
N ASP A 132 -0.88 -1.18 -0.88
CA ASP A 132 -1.04 -1.58 -2.26
C ASP A 132 -1.94 -0.66 -3.10
N THR A 133 -2.11 0.58 -2.65
CA THR A 133 -2.83 1.60 -3.44
C THR A 133 -1.90 2.24 -4.47
N LEU A 134 -0.73 2.73 -4.04
CA LEU A 134 0.20 3.50 -4.85
C LEU A 134 1.64 3.07 -4.56
N PHE A 135 2.37 2.74 -5.62
CA PHE A 135 3.77 2.33 -5.60
C PHE A 135 4.64 3.36 -6.31
N LYS A 136 5.96 3.20 -6.19
CA LYS A 136 6.92 3.97 -7.01
C LYS A 136 6.72 3.66 -8.49
N ASN A 137 6.32 4.65 -9.27
CA ASN A 137 6.04 4.58 -10.71
C ASN A 137 4.96 3.55 -11.15
N SER A 138 4.19 2.98 -10.23
CA SER A 138 3.12 2.01 -10.51
C SER A 138 1.94 2.21 -9.56
N VAL A 139 0.85 1.47 -9.75
CA VAL A 139 -0.38 1.56 -8.95
C VAL A 139 -0.91 0.17 -8.60
N GLY A 140 -1.79 0.10 -7.61
CA GLY A 140 -2.48 -1.14 -7.22
C GLY A 140 -3.26 -1.81 -8.36
N GLY A 141 -3.47 -3.12 -8.26
CA GLY A 141 -4.42 -3.84 -9.12
C GLY A 141 -5.82 -3.93 -8.50
N VAL A 142 -6.86 -4.09 -9.32
CA VAL A 142 -8.28 -4.11 -8.89
C VAL A 142 -8.97 -5.45 -9.18
N ARG A 143 -8.22 -6.54 -9.06
CA ARG A 143 -8.68 -7.91 -9.37
C ARG A 143 -8.32 -8.93 -8.28
N ALA A 144 -7.62 -8.50 -7.23
CA ALA A 144 -7.31 -9.35 -6.10
C ALA A 144 -8.58 -9.62 -5.26
N PRO A 145 -8.64 -10.70 -4.46
CA PRO A 145 -9.75 -10.93 -3.55
C PRO A 145 -10.01 -9.71 -2.65
N GLY A 146 -11.29 -9.31 -2.57
CA GLY A 146 -11.72 -8.14 -1.81
C GLY A 146 -11.55 -6.79 -2.53
N SER A 147 -11.05 -6.75 -3.76
CA SER A 147 -10.94 -5.52 -4.55
C SER A 147 -12.30 -4.90 -4.86
N THR A 148 -12.33 -3.59 -5.08
CA THR A 148 -13.55 -2.87 -5.47
C THR A 148 -13.59 -2.57 -6.97
N SER A 149 -12.95 -1.49 -7.42
CA SER A 149 -12.99 -1.08 -8.82
C SER A 149 -11.82 -0.19 -9.22
N TYR A 150 -11.56 -0.10 -10.53
CA TYR A 150 -10.64 0.89 -11.10
C TYR A 150 -11.01 2.33 -10.70
N ALA A 151 -12.30 2.66 -10.69
CA ALA A 151 -12.77 4.01 -10.36
C ALA A 151 -12.43 4.37 -8.92
N ASP A 152 -12.61 3.44 -7.98
CA ASP A 152 -12.22 3.63 -6.59
C ASP A 152 -10.71 3.81 -6.46
N LEU A 153 -9.91 2.93 -7.09
CA LEU A 153 -8.45 3.04 -7.06
C LEU A 153 -7.98 4.39 -7.58
N LYS A 154 -8.51 4.81 -8.74
CA LYS A 154 -8.17 6.10 -9.36
C LYS A 154 -8.55 7.26 -8.46
N SER A 155 -9.74 7.25 -7.83
CA SER A 155 -10.17 8.30 -6.91
C SER A 155 -9.31 8.32 -5.65
N SER A 156 -9.02 7.15 -5.06
CA SER A 156 -8.12 6.99 -3.92
C SER A 156 -6.76 7.62 -4.18
N ILE A 157 -6.18 7.40 -5.37
CA ILE A 157 -4.92 8.01 -5.75
C ILE A 157 -5.10 9.51 -6.03
N MET A 158 -5.92 9.88 -7.02
CA MET A 158 -5.96 11.24 -7.56
C MET A 158 -6.64 12.28 -6.65
N ASP A 159 -7.66 11.86 -5.92
CA ASP A 159 -8.49 12.74 -5.10
C ASP A 159 -8.04 12.76 -3.63
N LYS A 160 -7.27 11.75 -3.19
CA LYS A 160 -6.76 11.67 -1.81
C LYS A 160 -5.24 11.72 -1.74
N LEU A 161 -4.54 10.68 -2.21
CA LEU A 161 -3.08 10.57 -2.03
C LEU A 161 -2.31 11.70 -2.73
N MET A 162 -2.69 12.01 -3.97
CA MET A 162 -2.03 13.06 -4.76
C MET A 162 -2.39 14.49 -4.32
N LYS A 163 -3.28 14.65 -3.32
CA LYS A 163 -3.58 15.93 -2.67
C LYS A 163 -2.70 16.23 -1.46
N LEU A 164 -1.90 15.26 -1.01
CA LEU A 164 -0.90 15.48 0.03
C LEU A 164 0.20 16.44 -0.49
N PRO A 165 0.95 17.11 0.41
CA PRO A 165 2.07 17.95 0.01
C PRO A 165 3.07 17.21 -0.90
N PRO A 166 3.62 17.83 -1.96
CA PRO A 166 4.54 17.18 -2.89
C PRO A 166 5.76 16.52 -2.23
N GLU A 167 6.23 17.06 -1.12
CA GLU A 167 7.35 16.55 -0.31
C GLU A 167 6.99 15.32 0.54
N THR A 168 5.70 14.94 0.60
CA THR A 168 5.25 13.77 1.37
C THR A 168 5.90 12.51 0.81
N ILE A 169 6.60 11.77 1.66
CA ILE A 169 7.26 10.51 1.29
C ILE A 169 6.20 9.40 1.29
N LEU A 170 5.99 8.79 0.13
CA LEU A 170 5.12 7.65 -0.05
C LEU A 170 5.90 6.37 0.25
N ARG A 171 5.37 5.55 1.15
CA ARG A 171 5.96 4.32 1.67
C ARG A 171 5.07 3.14 1.29
N PRO A 172 5.31 2.53 0.14
CA PRO A 172 4.44 1.48 -0.36
C PRO A 172 4.49 0.21 0.47
N GLY A 173 3.43 -0.58 0.28
CA GLY A 173 3.34 -1.95 0.73
C GLY A 173 4.48 -2.82 0.20
N HIS A 174 4.92 -2.57 -1.04
CA HIS A 174 6.03 -3.29 -1.66
C HIS A 174 7.16 -2.37 -2.12
N THR A 175 8.41 -2.83 -1.99
CA THR A 175 9.62 -2.21 -2.55
C THR A 175 9.92 -0.80 -2.02
N ASP A 176 10.39 0.10 -2.89
CA ASP A 176 11.07 1.33 -2.50
C ASP A 176 10.12 2.54 -2.36
N PRO A 177 10.42 3.47 -1.45
CA PRO A 177 9.67 4.70 -1.32
C PRO A 177 9.88 5.65 -2.51
N THR A 178 8.95 6.61 -2.61
CA THR A 178 8.91 7.71 -3.57
C THR A 178 8.31 8.94 -2.88
N THR A 179 8.00 10.01 -3.62
CA THR A 179 7.27 11.17 -3.11
C THR A 179 6.05 11.49 -3.96
N VAL A 180 5.09 12.21 -3.39
CA VAL A 180 3.92 12.69 -4.14
C VAL A 180 4.36 13.51 -5.36
N GLY A 181 5.39 14.37 -5.20
CA GLY A 181 5.95 15.17 -6.27
C GLY A 181 6.59 14.33 -7.39
N GLU A 182 7.35 13.29 -7.03
CA GLU A 182 7.91 12.36 -8.02
C GLU A 182 6.79 11.64 -8.78
N GLU A 183 5.81 11.08 -8.09
CA GLU A 183 4.70 10.35 -8.74
C GLU A 183 3.83 11.26 -9.62
N TRP A 184 3.70 12.55 -9.30
CA TRP A 184 3.04 13.51 -10.20
C TRP A 184 3.73 13.60 -11.56
N GLU A 185 5.05 13.53 -11.57
CA GLU A 185 5.88 13.80 -12.75
C GLU A 185 6.24 12.54 -13.54
N SER A 186 6.48 11.41 -12.88
CA SER A 186 7.01 10.19 -13.50
C SER A 186 6.02 9.04 -13.63
N ASN A 187 4.98 8.96 -12.79
CA ASN A 187 4.06 7.82 -12.82
C ASN A 187 3.17 7.85 -14.07
N ARG A 188 3.35 6.87 -14.96
CA ARG A 188 2.67 6.80 -16.26
C ARG A 188 1.14 6.74 -16.13
N PHE A 189 0.61 6.06 -15.11
CA PHE A 189 -0.83 6.00 -14.86
C PHE A 189 -1.37 7.38 -14.50
N ILE A 190 -0.72 8.07 -13.56
CA ILE A 190 -1.10 9.41 -13.11
C ILE A 190 -1.00 10.42 -14.26
N ARG A 191 0.10 10.40 -15.02
CA ARG A 191 0.28 11.28 -16.19
C ARG A 191 -0.82 11.11 -17.24
N MET A 192 -1.22 9.86 -17.54
CA MET A 192 -2.32 9.58 -18.44
C MET A 192 -3.67 10.02 -17.86
N TRP A 193 -3.92 9.81 -16.56
CA TRP A 193 -5.13 10.32 -15.90
C TRP A 193 -5.24 11.85 -15.91
N ARG A 194 -4.11 12.56 -16.00
CA ARG A 194 -4.05 14.01 -16.19
C ARG A 194 -4.18 14.45 -17.65
N GLY A 195 -4.18 13.52 -18.61
CA GLY A 195 -4.16 13.81 -20.04
C GLY A 195 -2.83 14.36 -20.55
N LEU A 196 -1.72 14.10 -19.85
CA LEU A 196 -0.38 14.52 -20.29
C LEU A 196 0.26 13.55 -21.27
N ASP A 197 -0.14 12.28 -21.20
CA ASP A 197 0.31 11.21 -22.09
C ASP A 197 -0.91 10.58 -22.79
N GLU A 198 -0.74 10.11 -24.03
CA GLU A 198 -1.82 9.53 -24.84
C GLU A 198 -2.18 8.10 -24.43
N GLU A 199 -3.47 7.77 -24.52
CA GLU A 199 -3.96 6.40 -24.34
C GLU A 199 -3.54 5.47 -25.48
N GLY A 200 -3.05 4.28 -25.13
CA GLY A 200 -2.84 3.21 -26.07
C GLY A 200 -4.16 2.68 -26.63
N THR A 201 -4.15 2.33 -27.92
CA THR A 201 -5.32 1.77 -28.63
C THR A 201 -5.07 0.37 -29.17
N GLY A 202 -3.96 -0.25 -28.77
CA GLY A 202 -3.56 -1.58 -29.24
C GLY A 202 -4.54 -2.65 -28.75
N GLN A 203 -4.87 -3.62 -29.61
CA GLN A 203 -5.66 -4.77 -29.20
C GLN A 203 -4.79 -5.75 -28.39
N CYS A 204 -5.36 -6.33 -27.34
CA CYS A 204 -4.74 -7.37 -26.54
C CYS A 204 -5.78 -8.39 -26.07
N THR A 205 -5.31 -9.46 -25.44
CA THR A 205 -6.13 -10.23 -24.51
C THR A 205 -5.65 -9.98 -23.09
N ALA A 206 -6.58 -9.93 -22.13
CA ALA A 206 -6.30 -9.86 -20.71
C ALA A 206 -7.09 -10.95 -20.00
N PHE A 207 -6.42 -11.83 -19.25
CA PHE A 207 -7.03 -13.04 -18.69
C PHE A 207 -7.73 -13.94 -19.75
N GLY A 208 -7.23 -13.92 -20.99
CA GLY A 208 -7.80 -14.67 -22.11
C GLY A 208 -9.02 -14.01 -22.79
N GLU A 209 -9.46 -12.84 -22.31
CA GLU A 209 -10.58 -12.09 -22.89
C GLU A 209 -10.08 -10.92 -23.75
N PRO A 210 -10.75 -10.58 -24.87
CA PRO A 210 -10.38 -9.43 -25.69
C PRO A 210 -10.46 -8.11 -24.91
N ALA A 211 -9.46 -7.26 -25.08
CA ALA A 211 -9.41 -5.94 -24.48
C ALA A 211 -8.58 -4.96 -25.34
N THR A 212 -8.64 -3.68 -25.00
CA THR A 212 -7.72 -2.65 -25.49
C THR A 212 -6.65 -2.40 -24.43
N LEU A 213 -5.38 -2.45 -24.84
CA LEU A 213 -4.25 -2.10 -23.98
C LEU A 213 -4.08 -0.58 -23.96
N VAL A 214 -4.51 0.04 -22.86
CA VAL A 214 -4.40 1.49 -22.65
C VAL A 214 -2.99 1.87 -22.22
N LEU A 215 -2.43 1.14 -21.26
CA LEU A 215 -1.05 1.32 -20.79
C LEU A 215 -0.43 -0.03 -20.42
N LEU A 216 0.82 -0.25 -20.82
CA LEU A 216 1.71 -1.20 -20.16
C LEU A 216 2.87 -0.39 -19.56
N GLY A 217 2.88 -0.26 -18.24
CA GLY A 217 3.92 0.41 -17.47
C GLY A 217 4.78 -0.60 -16.72
N ASP A 218 5.93 -0.14 -16.24
CA ASP A 218 6.76 -0.92 -15.31
C ASP A 218 6.00 -1.11 -13.99
N ASP A 219 6.23 -2.24 -13.32
CA ASP A 219 5.68 -2.51 -11.99
C ASP A 219 6.77 -2.55 -10.92
N TYR A 220 6.36 -2.54 -9.66
CA TYR A 220 7.29 -2.49 -8.53
C TYR A 220 8.26 -3.70 -8.48
N ASP A 221 7.83 -4.85 -8.99
CA ASP A 221 8.56 -6.13 -8.94
C ASP A 221 9.51 -6.35 -10.13
N GLY A 222 9.71 -5.33 -10.97
CA GLY A 222 10.46 -5.43 -12.23
C GLY A 222 9.68 -6.10 -13.36
N GLY A 223 8.44 -6.49 -13.11
CA GLY A 223 7.45 -6.87 -14.10
C GLY A 223 6.76 -5.66 -14.72
N HIS A 224 5.50 -5.85 -15.10
CA HIS A 224 4.70 -4.79 -15.72
C HIS A 224 3.31 -4.73 -15.10
N LYS A 225 2.75 -3.54 -15.07
CA LYS A 225 1.35 -3.30 -14.74
C LYS A 225 0.61 -2.81 -15.97
N ALA A 226 -0.56 -3.38 -16.21
CA ALA A 226 -1.37 -3.05 -17.37
C ALA A 226 -2.66 -2.33 -16.97
N TRP A 227 -2.96 -1.23 -17.64
CA TRP A 227 -4.31 -0.68 -17.72
C TRP A 227 -4.95 -1.19 -19.01
N VAL A 228 -6.05 -1.91 -18.85
CA VAL A 228 -6.84 -2.44 -19.95
C VAL A 228 -8.25 -1.84 -19.95
N ARG A 229 -8.81 -1.69 -21.15
CA ARG A 229 -10.21 -1.31 -21.37
C ARG A 229 -10.96 -2.45 -22.03
N TRP A 230 -12.03 -2.89 -21.39
CA TRP A 230 -12.88 -3.98 -21.86
C TRP A 230 -13.83 -3.52 -22.97
N PRO A 231 -14.41 -4.44 -23.76
CA PRO A 231 -15.34 -4.09 -24.85
C PRO A 231 -16.60 -3.34 -24.39
N ASP A 232 -16.99 -3.48 -23.13
CA ASP A 232 -18.11 -2.75 -22.51
C ASP A 232 -17.74 -1.32 -22.06
N GLY A 233 -16.48 -0.91 -22.25
CA GLY A 233 -15.95 0.41 -21.88
C GLY A 233 -15.42 0.51 -20.46
N ARG A 234 -15.51 -0.54 -19.64
CA ARG A 234 -14.94 -0.56 -18.28
C ARG A 234 -13.41 -0.61 -18.35
N ASP A 235 -12.77 0.08 -17.43
CA ASP A 235 -11.32 0.06 -17.23
C ASP A 235 -10.94 -0.86 -16.05
N ASP A 236 -9.80 -1.54 -16.13
CA ASP A 236 -9.16 -2.29 -15.03
C ASP A 236 -7.64 -2.05 -15.00
N ILE A 237 -7.05 -2.14 -13.80
CA ILE A 237 -5.61 -2.31 -13.60
C ILE A 237 -5.32 -3.77 -13.24
N VAL A 238 -4.45 -4.41 -14.02
CA VAL A 238 -4.16 -5.86 -13.94
C VAL A 238 -2.66 -6.13 -14.02
N PRO A 239 -2.17 -7.27 -13.52
CA PRO A 239 -0.78 -7.68 -13.74
C PRO A 239 -0.49 -7.82 -15.24
N GLY A 240 0.62 -7.27 -15.70
CA GLY A 240 1.03 -7.33 -17.11
C GLY A 240 1.28 -8.76 -17.60
N SER A 241 1.61 -9.69 -16.69
CA SER A 241 1.72 -11.12 -16.98
C SER A 241 0.41 -11.76 -17.45
N GLN A 242 -0.72 -11.10 -17.22
CA GLN A 242 -2.05 -11.55 -17.66
C GLN A 242 -2.45 -10.95 -19.01
N VAL A 243 -1.58 -10.16 -19.64
CA VAL A 243 -1.84 -9.46 -20.91
C VAL A 243 -0.99 -10.03 -22.05
N GLN A 244 -1.63 -10.33 -23.17
CA GLN A 244 -0.96 -10.74 -24.42
C GLN A 244 -1.33 -9.75 -25.53
N ARG A 245 -0.32 -9.13 -26.14
CA ARG A 245 -0.53 -8.23 -27.28
C ARG A 245 -0.86 -9.05 -28.53
N ALA A 246 -1.78 -8.55 -29.34
CA ALA A 246 -2.11 -9.14 -30.64
C ALA A 246 -0.96 -8.96 -31.66
#